data_AF-A0A9P3HN13-F1
#
_entry.id   AF-A0A9P3HN13-F1
#
_cell.length_a   1.000
_cell.length_b   1.000
_cell.length_c   1.000
_cell.angle_alpha   90.00
_cell.angle_beta   90.00
_cell.angle_gamma   90.00
#
_symmetry.space_group_name_H-M   'P 1'
#
loop_
_entity.id
_entity.type
_entity.pdbx_description
1 polymer ?
#
loop_
_entity_poly.entity_id
_entity_poly.type
_entity_poly.pdbx_seq_one_letter_code
_entity_poly.pdbx_strand_id
1 'polypeptide(L)'
;MGNYPKAFAVGFGIVGLGYALMVTTVPTEEQLYQKLSPELKKQYEVVKADQARREAFSDVLKRAAADPEPMWIKKKTPAPESPKAQ
;
A
#
# COMPACT_ATOMS: atom_id res chain seq x y z
N MET A 1 21.67 44.05 -5.45
CA MET A 1 20.24 43.72 -5.28
C MET A 1 20.06 42.23 -5.55
N GLY A 2 19.50 41.47 -4.61
CA GLY A 2 19.60 40.00 -4.59
C GLY A 2 18.79 39.30 -5.70
N ASN A 3 19.46 38.41 -6.44
CA ASN A 3 18.86 37.61 -7.52
C ASN A 3 18.20 36.30 -7.04
N TYR A 4 18.25 36.01 -5.74
CA TYR A 4 17.65 34.81 -5.13
C TYR A 4 16.15 34.63 -5.42
N PRO A 5 15.26 35.65 -5.29
CA PRO A 5 13.83 35.45 -5.57
C PRO A 5 13.57 35.08 -7.04
N LYS A 6 14.36 35.60 -7.99
CA LYS A 6 14.26 35.22 -9.41
C LYS A 6 14.71 33.79 -9.65
N ALA A 7 15.78 33.36 -8.98
CA ALA A 7 16.26 31.98 -9.08
C ALA A 7 15.25 30.98 -8.52
N PHE A 8 14.61 31.27 -7.39
CA PHE A 8 13.55 30.43 -6.85
C PHE A 8 12.30 30.41 -7.76
N ALA A 9 11.87 31.55 -8.30
CA ALA A 9 10.74 31.61 -9.22
C ALA A 9 10.97 30.74 -10.47
N VAL A 10 12.17 30.81 -11.06
CA VAL A 10 12.54 29.98 -12.22
C VAL A 10 12.62 28.50 -11.82
N GLY A 11 13.21 28.17 -10.68
CA GLY A 11 13.31 26.79 -10.20
C GLY A 11 11.93 26.14 -9.96
N PHE A 12 11.03 26.84 -9.26
CA PHE A 12 9.65 26.38 -9.08
C PHE A 12 8.89 26.30 -10.40
N GLY A 13 9.13 27.22 -11.34
CA GLY A 13 8.56 27.17 -12.68
C GLY A 13 8.95 25.91 -13.46
N ILE A 14 10.23 25.52 -13.40
CA ILE A 14 10.73 24.31 -14.08
C ILE A 14 10.13 23.05 -13.44
N VAL A 15 10.12 22.96 -12.11
CA VAL A 15 9.54 21.80 -11.40
C VAL A 15 8.03 21.70 -11.67
N GLY A 16 7.32 22.83 -11.61
CA GLY A 16 5.89 22.88 -11.92
C GLY A 16 5.60 22.48 -13.37
N LEU A 17 6.42 22.92 -14.32
CA LEU A 17 6.32 22.52 -15.73
C LEU A 17 6.55 21.01 -15.90
N GLY A 18 7.56 20.45 -15.24
CA GLY A 18 7.83 19.01 -15.26
C GLY A 18 6.67 18.19 -14.70
N TYR A 19 6.08 18.63 -13.59
CA TYR A 19 4.90 17.99 -13.00
C TYR A 19 3.66 18.11 -13.90
N ALA A 20 3.44 19.29 -14.48
CA ALA A 20 2.35 19.49 -15.44
C ALA A 20 2.49 18.56 -16.65
N LEU A 21 3.71 18.45 -17.21
CA LEU A 21 4.00 17.50 -18.28
C LEU A 21 3.72 16.04 -17.86
N MET A 22 4.12 15.65 -16.64
CA MET A 22 3.81 14.32 -16.11
C MET A 22 2.29 14.07 -16.05
N VAL A 23 1.52 15.00 -15.51
CA VAL A 23 0.05 14.85 -15.39
C VAL A 23 -0.64 14.84 -16.76
N THR A 24 -0.12 15.58 -17.74
CA THR A 24 -0.70 15.58 -19.10
C THR A 24 -0.39 14.31 -19.89
N THR A 25 0.76 13.67 -19.63
CA THR A 25 1.24 12.52 -20.42
C THR A 25 0.86 11.19 -19.77
N VAL A 26 0.79 11.13 -18.45
CA VAL A 26 0.40 9.93 -17.70
C VAL A 26 -1.07 10.08 -17.29
N PRO A 27 -1.99 9.29 -17.87
CA PRO A 27 -3.38 9.32 -17.44
C PRO A 27 -3.47 8.91 -15.97
N THR A 28 -4.27 9.63 -15.19
CA THR A 28 -4.56 9.28 -13.80
C THR A 28 -5.21 7.89 -13.74
N GLU A 29 -5.09 7.19 -12.61
CA GLU A 29 -5.55 5.80 -12.48
C GLU A 29 -7.01 5.61 -12.89
N GLU A 30 -7.88 6.59 -12.61
CA GLU A 30 -9.29 6.55 -13.01
C GLU A 30 -9.48 6.71 -14.53
N GLN A 31 -8.72 7.59 -15.17
CA GLN A 31 -8.76 7.78 -16.62
C GLN A 31 -8.16 6.58 -17.35
N LEU A 32 -7.13 5.97 -16.77
CA LEU A 32 -6.55 4.72 -17.23
C LEU A 32 -7.61 3.60 -17.11
N TYR A 33 -8.25 3.45 -15.95
CA TYR A 33 -9.29 2.44 -15.72
C TYR A 33 -10.48 2.57 -16.69
N GLN A 34 -10.90 3.78 -17.03
CA GLN A 34 -11.96 3.99 -18.04
C GLN A 34 -11.51 3.61 -19.45
N LYS A 35 -10.24 3.83 -19.79
CA LYS A 35 -9.63 3.40 -21.06
C LYS A 35 -9.26 1.92 -21.10
N LEU A 36 -9.19 1.24 -19.95
CA LEU A 36 -8.90 -0.18 -19.85
C LEU A 36 -10.09 -1.00 -20.40
N SER A 37 -9.75 -1.96 -21.26
CA SER A 37 -10.68 -3.00 -21.72
C SER A 37 -11.22 -3.80 -20.52
N PRO A 38 -12.43 -4.40 -20.63
CA PRO A 38 -13.08 -5.11 -19.51
C PRO A 38 -12.26 -6.28 -18.95
N GLU A 39 -11.28 -6.78 -19.71
CA GLU A 39 -10.37 -7.85 -19.30
C GLU A 39 -9.29 -7.35 -18.33
N LEU A 40 -8.69 -6.18 -18.58
CA LEU A 40 -7.68 -5.60 -17.68
C LEU A 40 -8.31 -5.11 -16.35
N LYS A 41 -9.59 -4.71 -16.35
CA LYS A 41 -10.30 -4.35 -15.12
C LYS A 41 -10.38 -5.52 -14.14
N LYS A 42 -10.66 -6.72 -14.65
CA LYS A 42 -10.66 -7.95 -13.84
C LYS A 42 -9.27 -8.25 -13.28
N GLN A 43 -8.22 -8.09 -14.07
CA GLN A 43 -6.85 -8.29 -13.58
C GLN A 43 -6.48 -7.29 -12.49
N TYR A 44 -6.86 -6.01 -12.64
CA TYR A 44 -6.64 -4.99 -11.62
C TYR A 44 -7.36 -5.31 -10.31
N GLU A 45 -8.62 -5.76 -10.36
CA GLU A 45 -9.36 -6.18 -9.17
C GLU A 45 -8.70 -7.37 -8.46
N VAL A 46 -8.18 -8.34 -9.21
CA VAL A 46 -7.44 -9.49 -8.65
C VAL A 46 -6.15 -9.02 -7.95
N VAL A 47 -5.36 -8.15 -8.61
CA VAL A 47 -4.13 -7.62 -8.04
C VAL A 47 -4.41 -6.78 -6.79
N LYS A 48 -5.47 -5.98 -6.80
CA LYS A 48 -5.90 -5.17 -5.66
C LYS A 48 -6.35 -6.03 -4.48
N ALA A 49 -7.07 -7.11 -4.74
CA ALA A 49 -7.46 -8.08 -3.72
C ALA A 49 -6.22 -8.78 -3.10
N ASP A 50 -5.23 -9.12 -3.93
CA ASP A 50 -3.98 -9.72 -3.47
C ASP A 50 -3.15 -8.76 -2.62
N GLN A 51 -3.09 -7.47 -2.98
CA GLN A 51 -2.42 -6.46 -2.18
C GLN A 51 -3.08 -6.29 -0.80
N ALA A 52 -4.41 -6.15 -0.76
CA ALA A 52 -5.15 -6.05 0.50
C ALA A 52 -4.94 -7.29 1.40
N ARG A 53 -4.87 -8.48 0.80
CA ARG A 53 -4.58 -9.72 1.53
C ARG A 53 -3.16 -9.76 2.09
N ARG A 54 -2.16 -9.29 1.33
CA ARG A 54 -0.77 -9.19 1.77
C ARG A 54 -0.61 -8.19 2.91
N GLU A 55 -1.31 -7.06 2.86
CA GLU A 55 -1.31 -6.07 3.93
C GLU A 55 -1.86 -6.67 5.23
N ALA A 56 -3.01 -7.35 5.16
CA ALA A 56 -3.59 -8.04 6.30
C ALA A 56 -2.65 -9.11 6.90
N PHE A 57 -1.97 -9.90 6.06
CA PHE A 57 -0.94 -10.83 6.53
C PHE A 57 0.27 -10.12 7.13
N SER A 58 0.71 -9.00 6.54
CA SER A 58 1.84 -8.23 7.04
C SER A 58 1.57 -7.68 8.46
N ASP A 59 0.33 -7.30 8.75
CA ASP A 59 -0.05 -6.79 10.07
C ASP A 59 -0.07 -7.90 11.12
N VAL A 60 -0.47 -9.11 10.74
CA VAL A 60 -0.35 -10.29 11.62
C VAL A 60 1.12 -10.61 11.87
N LEU A 61 1.97 -10.55 10.84
CA LEU A 61 3.42 -10.79 10.98
C LEU A 61 4.10 -9.72 11.84
N LYS A 62 3.74 -8.45 11.67
CA LYS A 62 4.27 -7.35 12.51
C LYS A 62 3.88 -7.53 13.98
N ARG A 63 2.64 -7.93 14.26
CA ARG A 63 2.17 -8.24 15.62
C ARG A 63 2.90 -9.45 16.21
N ALA A 64 3.12 -10.48 15.40
CA ALA A 64 3.88 -11.67 15.82
C ALA A 64 5.37 -11.36 16.04
N ALA A 65 5.97 -10.47 15.25
CA ALA A 65 7.36 -10.04 15.38
C ALA A 65 7.59 -9.11 16.59
N ALA A 66 6.55 -8.42 17.06
CA ALA A 66 6.60 -7.59 18.25
C ALA A 66 6.53 -8.40 19.56
N ASP A 67 6.14 -9.67 19.51
CA ASP A 67 6.15 -10.58 20.67
C ASP A 67 7.60 -11.05 20.94
N PRO A 68 8.19 -10.78 22.11
CA PRO A 68 9.57 -11.13 22.42
C PRO A 68 9.81 -12.65 22.52
N GLU A 69 8.76 -13.45 22.67
CA GLU A 69 8.87 -14.91 22.65
C GLU A 69 8.36 -15.48 21.32
N PRO A 70 9.15 -16.32 20.63
CA PRO A 70 8.71 -16.91 19.39
C PRO A 70 7.56 -17.91 19.58
N MET A 71 6.54 -17.80 18.72
CA MET A 71 5.28 -18.57 18.78
C MET A 71 5.43 -20.10 18.89
N TRP A 72 6.54 -20.69 18.43
CA TRP A 72 6.79 -22.13 18.53
C TRP A 72 7.21 -22.60 19.94
N ILE A 73 7.54 -21.69 20.86
CA ILE A 73 7.89 -22.00 22.26
C ILE A 73 6.65 -21.98 23.17
N LYS A 74 5.57 -21.27 22.79
CA LYS A 74 4.31 -21.16 23.57
C LYS A 74 3.42 -22.41 23.50
N LYS A 75 3.98 -23.61 23.70
CA LYS A 75 3.21 -24.84 23.97
C LYS A 75 3.66 -25.47 25.27
N LYS A 76 2.93 -25.15 26.34
CA LYS A 76 2.48 -26.06 27.42
C LYS A 76 1.62 -25.28 28.42
N THR A 77 0.38 -24.98 28.04
CA THR A 77 -0.70 -24.83 29.02
C THR A 77 -1.86 -25.69 28.52
N PRO A 78 -2.19 -26.81 29.18
CA PRO A 78 -3.36 -27.59 28.79
C PRO A 78 -4.61 -26.71 28.93
N ALA A 79 -5.48 -26.78 27.93
CA ALA A 79 -6.76 -26.06 27.92
C ALA A 79 -7.54 -26.36 29.22
N PRO A 80 -8.14 -25.36 29.87
CA PRO A 80 -9.02 -25.62 31.00
C PRO A 80 -10.25 -26.39 30.48
N GLU A 81 -10.52 -27.52 31.13
CA GLU A 81 -11.58 -28.47 30.83
C GLU A 81 -12.95 -27.78 30.68
N SER A 82 -13.70 -28.17 29.66
CA SER A 82 -15.14 -27.92 29.55
C SER A 82 -15.89 -29.27 29.42
N PRO A 83 -17.08 -29.37 30.05
CA PRO A 83 -17.56 -30.60 30.69
C PRO A 83 -18.11 -31.62 29.69
N LYS A 84 -17.85 -32.90 30.00
CA LYS A 84 -18.40 -34.08 29.30
C LYS A 84 -19.92 -33.97 29.13
N ALA A 85 -20.38 -34.01 27.88
CA ALA A 85 -21.69 -34.53 27.54
C ALA A 85 -21.51 -35.90 26.88
N GLN A 86 -22.29 -36.86 27.39
CA GLN A 86 -22.42 -38.28 26.99
C GLN A 86 -21.59 -39.27 27.81
#